data_AF-A0A5D4NWE8-F1
#
_entry.id   AF-A0A5D4NWE8-F1
#
_cell.length_a   1.000
_cell.length_b   1.000
_cell.length_c   1.000
_cell.angle_alpha   90.00
_cell.angle_beta   90.00
_cell.angle_gamma   90.00
#
_symmetry.space_group_name_H-M   'P 1'
#
loop_
_entity.id
_entity.type
_entity.pdbx_description
1 polymer ?
#
loop_
_entity_poly.entity_id
_entity_poly.type
_entity_poly.pdbx_seq_one_letter_code
_entity_poly.pdbx_strand_id
1 'polypeptide(L)'
;MIFADMESIMRKIYKYCLSLTKSACQAEDLVQETMLKAYNVKSCEPGRILTISFLYTTAKNLFIDEKRRRVTGSVLKCKLLISQRKG
;
A
#
# COMPACT_ATOMS: atom_id res chain seq x y z
N MET A 1 23.13 8.25 -3.81
CA MET A 1 21.89 8.59 -4.54
C MET A 1 20.70 8.15 -3.70
N ILE A 2 19.88 9.09 -3.21
CA ILE A 2 18.69 8.81 -2.38
C ILE A 2 17.63 8.01 -3.15
N PHE A 3 17.66 8.04 -4.49
CA PHE A 3 16.69 7.39 -5.36
C PHE A 3 16.91 5.88 -5.61
N ALA A 4 18.13 5.35 -5.39
CA ALA A 4 18.43 3.95 -5.71
C ALA A 4 17.68 2.95 -4.81
N ASP A 5 17.55 3.27 -3.52
CA ASP A 5 16.77 2.46 -2.58
C ASP A 5 15.28 2.51 -2.88
N MET A 6 14.77 3.70 -3.23
CA MET A 6 13.35 3.89 -3.53
C MET A 6 12.94 3.15 -4.80
N GLU A 7 13.75 3.22 -5.85
CA GLU A 7 13.52 2.48 -7.10
C GLU A 7 13.56 0.95 -6.87
N SER A 8 14.51 0.46 -6.06
CA SER A 8 14.55 -0.96 -5.70
C SER A 8 13.32 -1.39 -4.91
N ILE A 9 12.85 -0.57 -3.97
CA ILE A 9 11.65 -0.85 -3.18
C ILE A 9 10.43 -0.86 -4.11
N MET A 10 10.28 0.15 -4.97
CA MET A 10 9.18 0.22 -5.92
C MET A 10 9.13 -1.00 -6.84
N ARG A 11 10.28 -1.46 -7.37
CA ARG A 11 10.34 -2.71 -8.16
C ARG A 11 9.88 -3.94 -7.38
N LYS A 12 10.27 -4.05 -6.10
CA LYS A 12 9.85 -5.16 -5.23
C LYS A 12 8.35 -5.13 -4.94
N ILE A 13 7.79 -3.95 -4.67
CA ILE A 13 6.35 -3.78 -4.47
C ILE A 13 5.58 -4.03 -5.76
N TYR A 14 6.07 -3.54 -6.90
CA TYR A 14 5.45 -3.78 -8.21
C TYR A 14 5.35 -5.27 -8.54
N LYS A 15 6.43 -6.04 -8.40
CA LYS A 15 6.41 -7.51 -8.62
C LYS A 15 5.38 -8.20 -7.74
N TYR A 16 5.26 -7.76 -6.48
CA TYR A 16 4.24 -8.28 -5.57
C TYR A 16 2.82 -7.90 -6.00
N CYS A 17 2.56 -6.63 -6.31
CA CYS A 17 1.27 -6.16 -6.80
C CYS A 17 0.86 -6.88 -8.08
N LEU A 18 1.79 -7.08 -9.03
CA LEU A 18 1.57 -7.84 -10.26
C LEU A 18 1.17 -9.29 -9.96
N SER A 19 1.79 -9.91 -8.95
CA SER A 19 1.42 -11.26 -8.52
C SER A 19 0.01 -11.35 -7.93
N LEU A 20 -0.50 -10.27 -7.33
CA LEU A 20 -1.85 -10.18 -6.76
C LEU A 20 -2.92 -9.84 -7.80
N THR A 21 -2.67 -8.82 -8.63
CA THR A 21 -3.67 -8.29 -9.58
C THR A 21 -3.72 -9.07 -10.88
N LYS A 22 -2.63 -9.75 -11.26
CA LYS A 22 -2.43 -10.40 -12.56
C LYS A 22 -2.64 -9.44 -13.75
N SER A 23 -2.46 -8.14 -13.53
CA SER A 23 -2.69 -7.08 -14.51
C SER A 23 -1.71 -5.95 -14.26
N ALA A 24 -0.95 -5.57 -15.30
CA ALA A 24 0.09 -4.54 -15.19
C ALA A 24 -0.50 -3.18 -14.77
N CYS A 25 -1.55 -2.72 -15.46
CA CYS A 25 -2.24 -1.46 -15.13
C CYS A 25 -2.74 -1.44 -13.66
N GLN A 26 -3.48 -2.46 -13.23
CA GLN A 26 -3.93 -2.53 -11.83
C GLN A 26 -2.77 -2.65 -10.83
N ALA A 27 -1.65 -3.26 -11.23
CA ALA A 27 -0.47 -3.34 -10.37
C ALA A 27 0.20 -1.97 -10.21
N GLU A 28 0.30 -1.19 -11.28
CA GLU A 28 0.83 0.18 -11.26
C GLU A 28 -0.01 1.09 -10.37
N ASP A 29 -1.34 1.04 -10.52
CA ASP A 29 -2.27 1.80 -9.70
C ASP A 29 -2.12 1.43 -8.21
N LEU A 30 -2.06 0.13 -7.91
CA LEU A 30 -1.90 -0.36 -6.54
C LEU A 30 -0.56 0.04 -5.91
N VAL A 31 0.54 0.06 -6.69
CA VAL A 31 1.83 0.57 -6.24
C VAL A 31 1.74 2.06 -5.91
N GLN A 32 1.15 2.85 -6.80
CA GLN A 32 0.99 4.29 -6.60
C GLN A 32 0.18 4.60 -5.33
N GLU A 33 -0.97 3.94 -5.14
CA GLU A 33 -1.77 4.11 -3.93
C GLU A 33 -1.01 3.69 -2.66
N THR A 34 -0.21 2.62 -2.74
CA THR A 34 0.61 2.16 -1.62
C THR A 34 1.65 3.20 -1.23
N MET A 35 2.36 3.77 -2.20
CA MET A 35 3.38 4.79 -1.97
C MET A 35 2.76 6.09 -1.45
N LEU A 36 1.58 6.49 -1.95
CA LEU A 36 0.86 7.66 -1.47
C LEU A 36 0.44 7.50 0.00
N LYS A 37 -0.06 6.31 0.39
CA LYS A 37 -0.34 6.02 1.81
C LYS A 37 0.91 6.05 2.67
N ALA A 38 2.01 5.48 2.20
CA ALA A 38 3.29 5.50 2.91
C ALA A 38 3.78 6.95 3.12
N TYR A 39 3.70 7.77 2.08
CA TYR A 39 4.04 9.19 2.14
C TYR A 39 3.17 9.95 3.16
N ASN A 40 1.85 9.74 3.15
CA ASN A 40 0.94 10.37 4.10
C ASN A 40 1.26 9.97 5.54
N VAL A 41 1.55 8.68 5.80
CA VAL A 41 1.95 8.22 7.14
C VAL A 41 3.26 8.88 7.55
N LYS A 42 4.26 8.95 6.67
CA LYS A 42 5.53 9.62 6.96
C LYS A 42 5.36 11.12 7.21
N SER A 43 4.42 11.76 6.53
CA SER A 43 4.12 13.19 6.69
C SER A 43 3.41 13.46 8.03
N CYS A 44 2.47 12.60 8.44
CA CYS A 44 1.79 12.71 9.72
C CYS A 44 2.68 12.29 10.91
N GLU A 45 3.58 11.32 10.70
CA GLU A 45 4.47 10.78 11.71
C GLU A 45 5.93 10.77 11.21
N PRO A 46 6.64 11.92 11.21
CA PRO A 46 7.99 12.03 10.65
C PRO A 46 9.01 11.09 11.31
N GLY A 47 8.84 10.79 12.60
CA GLY A 47 9.68 9.86 13.37
C GLY A 47 9.44 8.38 13.06
N ARG A 48 8.38 8.03 12.33
CA ARG A 48 8.03 6.64 12.05
C ARG A 48 8.96 6.03 11.02
N ILE A 49 9.49 4.85 11.33
CA ILE A 49 10.28 4.05 10.40
C ILE A 49 9.32 3.17 9.59
N LEU A 50 9.28 3.39 8.28
CA LEU A 50 8.47 2.57 7.37
C LEU A 50 9.31 1.39 6.89
N THR A 51 8.83 0.18 7.16
CA THR A 51 9.48 -1.06 6.75
C THR A 51 8.89 -1.58 5.45
N ILE A 52 9.63 -2.45 4.75
CA ILE A 52 9.10 -3.11 3.55
C ILE A 52 7.86 -3.97 3.86
N SER A 53 7.80 -4.58 5.05
CA SER A 53 6.64 -5.33 5.53
C SER A 53 5.39 -4.44 5.69
N PHE A 54 5.56 -3.19 6.12
CA PHE A 54 4.48 -2.20 6.15
C PHE A 54 3.94 -1.92 4.75
N LEU A 55 4.82 -1.79 3.74
CA LEU A 55 4.41 -1.56 2.35
C LEU A 55 3.65 -2.76 1.77
N TYR A 56 4.15 -4.00 1.98
CA TYR A 56 3.45 -5.21 1.54
C TYR A 56 2.07 -5.35 2.20
N THR A 57 1.97 -5.09 3.50
CA THR A 57 0.71 -5.13 4.24
C THR A 57 -0.27 -4.07 3.71
N THR A 58 0.23 -2.87 3.44
CA THR A 58 -0.57 -1.76 2.89
C THR A 58 -1.11 -2.10 1.50
N ALA A 59 -0.25 -2.61 0.61
CA ALA A 59 -0.64 -3.04 -0.74
C ALA A 59 -1.70 -4.17 -0.70
N LYS A 60 -1.49 -5.18 0.15
CA LYS A 60 -2.47 -6.28 0.32
C LYS A 60 -3.82 -5.75 0.83
N ASN A 61 -3.81 -4.85 1.80
CA ASN A 61 -5.03 -4.27 2.35
C ASN A 61 -5.78 -3.44 1.30
N LEU A 62 -5.07 -2.62 0.54
CA LEU A 62 -5.64 -1.85 -0.58
C LEU A 62 -6.29 -2.76 -1.63
N PHE A 63 -5.60 -3.82 -2.03
CA PHE A 63 -6.13 -4.80 -2.98
C PHE A 63 -7.40 -5.50 -2.46
N ILE A 64 -7.39 -5.94 -1.20
CA ILE A 64 -8.57 -6.58 -0.59
C ILE A 64 -9.74 -5.59 -0.52
N ASP A 65 -9.49 -4.34 -0.12
CA ASP A 65 -10.51 -3.32 -0.03
C ASP A 65 -11.09 -3.00 -1.41
N GLU A 66 -10.25 -2.94 -2.45
CA GLU A 66 -10.69 -2.77 -3.83
C GLU A 66 -11.57 -3.93 -4.30
N LYS A 67 -11.14 -5.18 -4.06
CA LYS A 67 -11.93 -6.37 -4.39
C LYS A 67 -13.28 -6.39 -3.66
N ARG A 68 -13.30 -5.99 -2.38
CA ARG A 68 -14.55 -5.85 -1.61
C ARG A 68 -15.47 -4.78 -2.19
N ARG A 69 -14.94 -3.63 -2.60
CA ARG A 69 -15.72 -2.56 -3.25
C ARG A 69 -16.37 -3.02 -4.55
N ARG A 70 -15.65 -3.80 -5.37
CA ARG A 70 -16.17 -4.36 -6.63
C ARG A 70 -17.30 -5.36 -6.40
N VAL A 71 -17.26 -6.12 -5.30
CA VAL A 71 -18.29 -7.12 -4.96
C VAL A 71 -19.50 -6.48 -4.26
N THR A 72 -19.30 -5.43 -3.46
CA THR A 72 -20.31 -4.97 -2.50
C THR A 72 -20.86 -3.56 -2.76
N GLY A 73 -20.33 -2.83 -3.75
CA GLY A 73 -20.90 -1.54 -4.16
C GLY A 73 -21.15 -0.58 -2.98
N SER A 74 -20.08 -0.23 -2.24
CA SER A 74 -20.02 0.71 -1.09
C SER A 74 -19.90 0.04 0.29
N VAL A 75 -19.43 0.82 1.27
CA VAL A 75 -19.28 0.55 2.71
C VAL A 75 -17.85 0.13 3.15
N LEU A 76 -17.36 0.86 4.17
CA LEU A 76 -16.13 0.68 4.99
C LEU A 76 -14.90 1.53 4.66
N LYS A 77 -15.11 2.86 4.68
CA LYS A 77 -14.10 3.84 5.06
C LYS A 77 -13.99 3.91 6.59
N CYS A 78 -13.49 2.87 7.29
CA CYS A 78 -13.12 3.00 8.72
C CYS A 78 -12.33 1.85 9.37
N LYS A 79 -11.76 0.87 8.65
CA LYS A 79 -10.99 -0.21 9.31
C LYS A 79 -9.46 -0.03 9.34
N LEU A 80 -8.89 0.94 8.60
CA LEU A 80 -7.44 1.12 8.60
C LEU A 80 -6.90 2.01 9.73
N LEU A 81 -7.75 2.77 10.42
CA LEU A 81 -7.35 3.60 11.56
C LEU A 81 -7.32 2.84 12.89
N ILE A 82 -7.88 1.63 12.97
CA ILE A 82 -7.96 0.84 14.21
C ILE A 82 -6.79 -0.15 14.39
N SER A 83 -5.95 -0.38 13.37
CA SER A 83 -4.75 -1.22 13.52
C SER A 83 -3.53 -0.46 14.07
N GLN A 84 -3.62 0.87 14.22
CA GLN A 84 -2.54 1.71 14.73
C GLN A 84 -2.63 1.99 16.24
N ARG A 85 -3.50 1.27 16.98
CA ARG A 85 -3.72 1.44 18.43
C ARG A 85 -3.25 0.27 19.31
N LYS A 86 -2.49 -0.68 18.77
CA LYS A 86 -1.84 -1.72 19.58
C LYS A 86 -0.34 -1.69 19.31
N GLY A 87 0.39 -1.14 20.28
CA GLY A 87 1.83 -0.93 20.28
C GLY A 87 2.14 0.28 21.12
#